data_AF-A0A9W8K3S0-F1
#
_entry.id   AF-A0A9W8K3S0-F1
#
_cell.length_a   1.000
_cell.length_b   1.000
_cell.length_c   1.000
_cell.angle_alpha   90.00
_cell.angle_beta   90.00
_cell.angle_gamma   90.00
#
_symmetry.space_group_name_H-M   'P 1'
#
loop_
_entity.id
_entity.type
_entity.pdbx_description
1 polymer ?
#
loop_
_entity_poly.entity_id
_entity_poly.type
_entity_poly.pdbx_seq_one_letter_code
_entity_poly.pdbx_strand_id
1 'polypeptide(L)'
;MASSVTSAAASSRSVLLPAIPELFNASFLDVLIPGKREDAMDLDVDGTSTVTPKNPMMEALKSVAHQTFTAKAPAYDSTLSPTLDAFNGLTRYTYGSQVGKLLDDAWKEDPGLTLRLIWSLRSIHDGKGEKELFYRAFGWLYDNHPRTAISNLHMLVTPVCSKKGKTAGAHGYWKDLLNILALATVGELSNINQPSTFLHATRSEYTYPRSKRRVKTGTPAERIEAAKAFNARAKETAAVARKAKVEQTHECLVKKLGEPKFCALFIAVARLFADQLVKDIQVLGEIEALKPGEDAIPLLKKISLAGKWAPTPGGSHDRVTNIATAIAELIYASQSILNYPSSLKNPMPEKERAVILRSFYQRWFLTELRRASCCPEPLMSANRWKEIKYNRVPSLCMKNCTPLFFKHDPEGFEGYLISSARAPTTTTGRHQLG
;
A
#
# COMPACT_ATOMS: atom_id res chain seq x y z
N MET A 1 41.62 -4.62 19.52
CA MET A 1 40.59 -3.85 20.23
C MET A 1 39.24 -4.21 19.64
N ALA A 2 38.38 -4.87 20.41
CA ALA A 2 37.07 -5.35 19.98
C ALA A 2 36.14 -4.16 19.70
N SER A 3 35.76 -3.97 18.44
CA SER A 3 34.71 -3.01 18.09
C SER A 3 33.37 -3.57 18.55
N SER A 4 32.84 -2.99 19.62
CA SER A 4 31.49 -3.24 20.10
C SER A 4 30.50 -2.81 19.02
N VAL A 5 29.93 -3.78 18.30
CA VAL A 5 28.70 -3.57 17.55
C VAL A 5 27.64 -3.30 18.61
N THR A 6 27.29 -2.02 18.75
CA THR A 6 26.20 -1.56 19.59
C THR A 6 24.95 -2.30 19.16
N SER A 7 24.45 -3.17 20.05
CA SER A 7 23.20 -3.89 19.93
C SER A 7 22.05 -2.88 19.83
N ALA A 8 21.75 -2.47 18.61
CA ALA A 8 20.51 -1.78 18.28
C ALA A 8 19.39 -2.78 18.55
N ALA A 9 18.77 -2.66 19.74
CA ALA A 9 17.59 -3.38 20.22
C ALA A 9 17.19 -4.56 19.33
N ALA A 10 17.76 -5.74 19.59
CA ALA A 10 17.36 -6.97 18.92
C ALA A 10 15.84 -7.13 19.07
N SER A 11 15.11 -6.81 18.00
CA SER A 11 13.67 -6.96 17.96
C SER A 11 13.36 -8.42 18.26
N SER A 12 12.55 -8.69 19.30
CA SER A 12 12.13 -10.05 19.67
C SER A 12 11.28 -10.73 18.59
N ARG A 13 10.87 -9.99 17.57
CA ARG A 13 10.08 -10.45 16.44
C ARG A 13 10.91 -11.30 15.47
N SER A 14 10.38 -12.47 15.11
CA SER A 14 10.89 -13.24 13.98
C SER A 14 10.68 -12.48 12.67
N VAL A 15 11.79 -12.24 11.96
CA VAL A 15 11.80 -11.64 10.61
C VAL A 15 12.09 -12.67 9.51
N LEU A 16 12.25 -13.93 9.91
CA LEU A 16 12.52 -15.04 9.02
C LEU A 16 11.25 -15.38 8.22
N LEU A 17 11.41 -15.76 6.97
CA LEU A 17 10.35 -16.36 6.16
C LEU A 17 10.63 -17.87 6.07
N PRO A 18 9.61 -18.72 5.94
CA PRO A 18 9.83 -20.11 5.54
C PRO A 18 10.58 -20.16 4.20
N ALA A 19 11.15 -21.31 3.86
CA ALA A 19 11.77 -21.51 2.55
C ALA A 19 10.71 -21.34 1.44
N ILE A 20 10.94 -20.37 0.55
CA ILE A 20 10.06 -20.08 -0.61
C ILE A 20 10.94 -20.15 -1.86
N PRO A 21 11.19 -21.33 -2.44
CA PRO A 21 12.07 -21.47 -3.60
C PRO A 21 11.54 -20.69 -4.82
N GLU A 22 10.22 -20.56 -4.95
CA GLU A 22 9.58 -19.84 -6.04
C GLU A 22 9.78 -18.32 -5.97
N LEU A 23 10.26 -17.77 -4.84
CA LEU A 23 10.53 -16.34 -4.69
C LEU A 23 11.44 -15.83 -5.81
N PHE A 24 12.45 -16.62 -6.16
CA PHE A 24 13.43 -16.28 -7.19
C PHE A 24 13.04 -16.78 -8.59
N ASN A 25 11.97 -17.56 -8.72
CA ASN A 25 11.50 -18.10 -10.00
C ASN A 25 10.60 -17.09 -10.74
N ALA A 26 11.00 -16.64 -11.93
CA ALA A 26 10.17 -15.73 -12.74
C ALA A 26 8.80 -16.30 -13.12
N SER A 27 8.71 -17.63 -13.24
CA SER A 27 7.48 -18.38 -13.53
C SER A 27 6.79 -18.90 -12.26
N PHE A 28 6.98 -18.26 -11.10
CA PHE A 28 6.39 -18.68 -9.82
C PHE A 28 4.88 -18.92 -9.92
N LEU A 29 4.17 -18.13 -10.73
CA LEU A 29 2.71 -18.23 -10.87
C LEU A 29 2.30 -19.54 -11.55
N ASP A 30 3.09 -20.03 -12.53
CA ASP A 30 2.84 -21.29 -13.22
C ASP A 30 3.09 -22.50 -12.30
N VAL A 31 4.05 -22.37 -11.39
CA VAL A 31 4.37 -23.39 -10.39
C VAL A 31 3.32 -23.45 -9.29
N LEU A 32 2.94 -22.30 -8.73
CA LEU A 32 2.07 -22.22 -7.55
C LEU A 32 0.57 -22.28 -7.89
N ILE A 33 0.20 -21.81 -9.09
CA ILE A 33 -1.18 -21.81 -9.58
C ILE A 33 -1.19 -22.31 -11.02
N PRO A 34 -1.06 -23.64 -11.23
CA PRO A 34 -1.06 -24.24 -12.54
C PRO A 34 -2.36 -23.92 -13.29
N GLY A 35 -2.22 -23.50 -14.55
CA GLY A 35 -3.32 -23.16 -15.46
C GLY A 35 -2.74 -22.66 -16.78
N LYS A 36 -3.49 -22.71 -17.89
CA LYS A 36 -2.96 -22.15 -19.16
C LYS A 36 -2.88 -20.63 -19.00
N ARG A 37 -1.86 -20.01 -19.59
CA ARG A 37 -1.75 -18.54 -19.61
C ARG A 37 -2.97 -17.89 -20.26
N GLU A 38 -3.58 -18.57 -21.22
CA GLU A 38 -4.83 -18.19 -21.91
C GLU A 38 -6.07 -18.21 -20.99
N ASP A 39 -6.04 -18.96 -19.89
CA ASP A 39 -7.16 -19.03 -18.93
C ASP A 39 -7.14 -17.84 -17.95
N ALA A 40 -6.00 -17.14 -17.84
CA ALA A 40 -5.89 -15.90 -17.07
C ALA A 40 -6.26 -14.73 -17.97
N MET A 41 -7.28 -13.98 -17.57
CA MET A 41 -7.70 -12.79 -18.29
C MET A 41 -6.77 -11.63 -17.92
N ASP A 42 -5.99 -11.13 -18.86
CA ASP A 42 -5.18 -9.94 -18.64
C ASP A 42 -5.90 -8.70 -19.20
N LEU A 43 -5.88 -7.60 -18.44
CA LEU A 43 -6.34 -6.32 -18.96
C LEU A 43 -5.33 -5.76 -19.97
N ASP A 44 -5.83 -5.34 -21.12
CA ASP A 44 -5.01 -4.68 -22.15
C ASP A 44 -4.32 -3.42 -21.59
N VAL A 45 -3.01 -3.33 -21.78
CA VAL A 45 -2.16 -2.18 -21.40
C VAL A 45 -2.21 -1.10 -22.48
N ASP A 46 -2.46 -1.49 -23.73
CA ASP A 46 -2.56 -0.59 -24.87
C ASP A 46 -4.03 -0.30 -25.18
N GLY A 47 -4.42 0.97 -25.13
CA GLY A 47 -5.75 1.46 -25.53
C GLY A 47 -6.05 1.32 -27.04
N THR A 48 -5.51 0.30 -27.72
CA THR A 48 -5.57 0.07 -29.17
C THR A 48 -6.68 -0.89 -29.60
N SER A 49 -7.60 -1.25 -28.72
CA SER A 49 -8.87 -1.87 -29.16
C SER A 49 -9.77 -0.81 -29.82
N THR A 50 -9.58 -0.66 -31.14
CA THR A 50 -10.44 0.12 -32.05
C THR A 50 -11.77 -0.58 -32.37
N VAL A 51 -11.97 -1.80 -31.87
CA VAL A 51 -13.27 -2.47 -31.96
C VAL A 51 -14.08 -2.00 -30.76
N THR A 52 -15.08 -1.15 -31.01
CA THR A 52 -16.15 -0.92 -30.03
C THR A 52 -16.87 -2.25 -29.90
N PRO A 53 -16.69 -3.04 -28.84
CA PRO A 53 -17.44 -4.28 -28.73
C PRO A 53 -18.91 -3.85 -28.59
N LYS A 54 -19.81 -4.51 -29.32
CA LYS A 54 -21.25 -4.40 -29.08
C LYS A 54 -21.52 -4.99 -27.68
N ASN A 55 -21.22 -4.23 -26.63
CA ASN A 55 -21.34 -4.68 -25.25
C ASN A 55 -22.77 -4.42 -24.77
N PRO A 56 -23.49 -5.45 -24.30
CA PRO A 56 -24.86 -5.34 -23.78
C PRO A 56 -25.01 -4.24 -22.73
N MET A 57 -24.04 -4.09 -21.84
CA MET A 57 -24.00 -3.00 -20.86
C MET A 57 -23.97 -1.60 -21.50
N MET A 58 -23.19 -1.39 -22.58
CA MET A 58 -23.11 -0.09 -23.24
C MET A 58 -24.38 0.22 -24.04
N GLU A 59 -25.05 -0.81 -24.56
CA GLU A 59 -26.36 -0.68 -25.20
C GLU A 59 -27.45 -0.39 -24.15
N ALA A 60 -27.41 -1.07 -23.01
CA ALA A 60 -28.29 -0.81 -21.86
C ALA A 60 -28.05 0.59 -21.27
N LEU A 61 -26.81 1.05 -21.14
CA LEU A 61 -26.50 2.41 -20.69
C LEU A 61 -27.02 3.46 -21.69
N LYS A 62 -26.91 3.21 -23.00
CA LYS A 62 -27.47 4.10 -24.03
C LYS A 62 -29.00 4.11 -23.95
N SER A 63 -29.65 2.96 -23.82
CA SER A 63 -31.12 2.89 -23.74
C SER A 63 -31.65 3.58 -22.49
N VAL A 64 -30.98 3.43 -21.33
CA VAL A 64 -31.30 4.14 -20.08
C VAL A 64 -31.03 5.66 -20.20
N ALA A 65 -29.93 6.07 -20.83
CA ALA A 65 -29.62 7.48 -21.05
C ALA A 65 -30.66 8.19 -21.94
N HIS A 66 -31.23 7.48 -22.92
CA HIS A 66 -32.31 7.96 -23.78
C HIS A 66 -33.69 8.00 -23.09
N GLN A 67 -33.82 7.55 -21.84
CA GLN A 67 -35.08 7.53 -21.06
C GLN A 67 -35.19 8.68 -20.04
N THR A 68 -34.45 9.79 -20.21
CA THR A 68 -34.38 10.84 -19.18
C THR A 68 -35.69 11.65 -18.98
N PHE A 69 -36.35 11.32 -17.86
CA PHE A 69 -37.24 12.10 -16.97
C PHE A 69 -38.58 12.66 -17.48
N THR A 70 -39.65 11.91 -17.20
CA THR A 70 -40.95 12.47 -16.76
C THR A 70 -41.15 12.21 -15.27
N ALA A 71 -41.62 13.22 -14.55
CA ALA A 71 -41.72 13.26 -13.09
C ALA A 71 -42.32 12.00 -12.46
N LYS A 72 -41.62 11.45 -11.44
CA LYS A 72 -41.82 10.16 -10.73
C LYS A 72 -41.18 8.95 -11.43
N ALA A 73 -39.86 8.85 -11.38
CA ALA A 73 -39.14 7.69 -11.90
C ALA A 73 -39.38 6.45 -11.00
N PRO A 74 -39.88 5.32 -11.52
CA PRO A 74 -39.84 4.05 -10.81
C PRO A 74 -38.38 3.58 -10.71
N ALA A 75 -37.92 3.27 -9.49
CA ALA A 75 -36.67 2.56 -9.28
C ALA A 75 -36.94 1.08 -9.56
N TYR A 76 -36.37 0.53 -10.63
CA TYR A 76 -36.44 -0.91 -10.90
C TYR A 76 -35.37 -1.62 -10.06
N ASP A 77 -35.73 -2.74 -9.43
CA ASP A 77 -34.83 -3.53 -8.58
C ASP A 77 -33.70 -4.25 -9.36
N SER A 78 -33.81 -4.35 -10.70
CA SER A 78 -32.80 -4.92 -11.60
C SER A 78 -32.94 -4.34 -13.02
N THR A 79 -31.81 -4.24 -13.73
CA THR A 79 -31.69 -3.69 -15.09
C THR A 79 -31.70 -4.76 -16.19
N LEU A 80 -31.99 -6.03 -15.86
CA LEU A 80 -31.93 -7.21 -16.75
C LEU A 80 -30.53 -7.55 -17.31
N SER A 81 -29.49 -6.77 -16.99
CA SER A 81 -28.09 -7.07 -17.27
C SER A 81 -27.31 -7.17 -15.94
N PRO A 82 -26.89 -8.38 -15.52
CA PRO A 82 -26.05 -8.57 -14.33
C PRO A 82 -24.83 -7.66 -14.21
N THR A 83 -24.15 -7.35 -15.31
CA THR A 83 -22.99 -6.44 -15.36
C THR A 83 -23.39 -4.98 -15.09
N LEU A 84 -24.54 -4.54 -15.58
CA LEU A 84 -25.09 -3.22 -15.25
C LEU A 84 -25.60 -3.17 -13.81
N ASP A 85 -26.20 -4.25 -13.31
CA ASP A 85 -26.59 -4.39 -11.91
C ASP A 85 -25.38 -4.35 -10.97
N ALA A 86 -24.28 -5.02 -11.32
CA ALA A 86 -23.01 -4.90 -10.59
C ALA A 86 -22.45 -3.48 -10.67
N PHE A 87 -22.52 -2.82 -11.83
CA PHE A 87 -22.05 -1.44 -11.98
C PHE A 87 -22.79 -0.47 -11.08
N ASN A 88 -24.10 -0.60 -10.94
CA ASN A 88 -24.91 0.27 -10.09
C ASN A 88 -24.90 -0.16 -8.62
N GLY A 89 -24.95 -1.47 -8.35
CA GLY A 89 -25.09 -2.07 -7.02
C GLY A 89 -23.79 -2.17 -6.22
N LEU A 90 -22.63 -2.15 -6.86
CA LEU A 90 -21.34 -2.07 -6.17
C LEU A 90 -21.07 -0.62 -5.73
N THR A 91 -21.46 -0.34 -4.49
CA THR A 91 -21.28 0.94 -3.81
C THR A 91 -20.38 0.77 -2.58
N ARG A 92 -19.90 1.88 -2.01
CA ARG A 92 -19.08 1.84 -0.79
C ARG A 92 -19.73 1.09 0.40
N TYR A 93 -21.07 1.02 0.41
CA TYR A 93 -21.87 0.37 1.45
C TYR A 93 -22.20 -1.10 1.17
N THR A 94 -21.75 -1.65 0.04
CA THR A 94 -22.00 -3.05 -0.35
C THR A 94 -20.99 -3.97 0.32
N TYR A 95 -21.41 -4.81 1.28
CA TYR A 95 -20.54 -5.70 2.06
C TYR A 95 -20.93 -7.18 1.92
N GLY A 96 -20.06 -8.06 2.43
CA GLY A 96 -20.37 -9.47 2.60
C GLY A 96 -20.73 -10.19 1.32
N SER A 97 -21.71 -11.09 1.43
CA SER A 97 -22.21 -11.92 0.33
C SER A 97 -22.82 -11.11 -0.82
N GLN A 98 -23.23 -9.86 -0.60
CA GLN A 98 -23.80 -9.03 -1.65
C GLN A 98 -22.76 -8.67 -2.72
N VAL A 99 -21.50 -8.41 -2.31
CA VAL A 99 -20.39 -8.20 -3.26
C VAL A 99 -20.18 -9.46 -4.10
N GLY A 100 -20.16 -10.62 -3.44
CA GLY A 100 -20.01 -11.91 -4.11
C GLY A 100 -21.12 -12.18 -5.11
N LYS A 101 -22.38 -12.04 -4.71
CA LYS A 101 -23.54 -12.26 -5.58
C LYS A 101 -23.50 -11.39 -6.84
N LEU A 102 -23.27 -10.09 -6.71
CA LEU A 102 -23.21 -9.17 -7.85
C LEU A 102 -22.08 -9.53 -8.82
N LEU A 103 -20.92 -9.93 -8.29
CA LEU A 103 -19.77 -10.30 -9.12
C LEU A 103 -19.93 -11.70 -9.73
N ASP A 104 -20.53 -12.66 -9.03
CA ASP A 104 -20.85 -13.99 -9.55
C ASP A 104 -21.79 -13.90 -10.76
N ASP A 105 -22.84 -13.08 -10.66
CA ASP A 105 -23.81 -12.92 -11.73
C ASP A 105 -23.22 -12.13 -12.91
N ALA A 106 -22.47 -11.06 -12.64
CA ALA A 106 -21.78 -10.29 -13.69
C ALA A 106 -20.71 -11.11 -14.41
N TRP A 107 -19.94 -11.92 -13.69
CA TRP A 107 -18.88 -12.75 -14.27
C TRP A 107 -19.45 -13.85 -15.17
N LYS A 108 -20.63 -14.40 -14.86
CA LYS A 108 -21.33 -15.35 -15.74
C LYS A 108 -21.79 -14.71 -17.06
N GLU A 109 -22.16 -13.42 -17.04
CA GLU A 109 -22.57 -12.68 -18.23
C GLU A 109 -21.36 -12.28 -19.09
N ASP A 110 -20.38 -11.59 -18.50
CA ASP A 110 -19.17 -11.14 -19.19
C ASP A 110 -17.98 -11.03 -18.21
N PRO A 111 -17.10 -12.04 -18.17
CA PRO A 111 -15.88 -12.03 -17.35
C PRO A 111 -14.96 -10.83 -17.62
N GLY A 112 -14.82 -10.42 -18.89
CA GLY A 112 -13.88 -9.38 -19.30
C GLY A 112 -14.35 -7.99 -18.90
N LEU A 113 -15.64 -7.73 -19.08
CA LEU A 113 -16.28 -6.52 -18.59
C LEU A 113 -16.32 -6.48 -17.06
N THR A 114 -16.58 -7.61 -16.41
CA THR A 114 -16.56 -7.70 -14.93
C THR A 114 -15.17 -7.42 -14.38
N LEU A 115 -14.11 -7.94 -15.01
CA LEU A 115 -12.73 -7.61 -14.64
C LEU A 115 -12.48 -6.10 -14.77
N ARG A 116 -12.81 -5.50 -15.93
CA ARG A 116 -12.68 -4.04 -16.13
C ARG A 116 -13.49 -3.24 -15.10
N LEU A 117 -14.68 -3.71 -14.74
CA LEU A 117 -15.52 -3.11 -13.72
C LEU A 117 -14.83 -3.13 -12.36
N ILE A 118 -14.25 -4.26 -11.93
CA ILE A 118 -13.50 -4.35 -10.66
C ILE A 118 -12.37 -3.30 -10.63
N TRP A 119 -11.60 -3.18 -11.71
CA TRP A 119 -10.52 -2.18 -11.81
C TRP A 119 -11.03 -0.73 -11.88
N SER A 120 -12.22 -0.51 -12.45
CA SER A 120 -12.89 0.79 -12.43
C SER A 120 -13.31 1.22 -11.02
N LEU A 121 -13.57 0.28 -10.10
CA LEU A 121 -13.86 0.61 -8.70
C LEU A 121 -12.67 1.35 -8.07
N ARG A 122 -11.44 0.93 -8.38
CA ARG A 122 -10.23 1.55 -7.85
C ARG A 122 -9.81 2.82 -8.57
N SER A 123 -9.98 2.86 -9.90
CA SER A 123 -9.40 3.91 -10.74
C SER A 123 -9.76 5.31 -10.24
N ILE A 124 -8.74 6.10 -9.88
CA ILE A 124 -8.89 7.51 -9.50
C ILE A 124 -9.03 8.42 -10.72
N HIS A 125 -8.61 7.94 -11.88
CA HIS A 125 -8.60 8.71 -13.12
C HIS A 125 -9.90 8.49 -13.88
N ASP A 126 -10.30 7.23 -14.06
CA ASP A 126 -11.37 6.84 -14.99
C ASP A 126 -12.47 6.01 -14.33
N GLY A 127 -12.56 6.05 -12.99
CA GLY A 127 -13.49 5.21 -12.24
C GLY A 127 -13.98 5.83 -10.95
N LYS A 128 -14.45 4.99 -10.02
CA LYS A 128 -15.14 5.43 -8.80
C LYS A 128 -14.19 5.89 -7.69
N GLY A 129 -12.91 5.51 -7.73
CA GLY A 129 -11.95 5.80 -6.66
C GLY A 129 -12.27 5.15 -5.31
N GLU A 130 -13.14 4.13 -5.29
CA GLU A 130 -13.66 3.45 -4.10
C GLU A 130 -12.70 2.36 -3.62
N LYS A 131 -11.64 2.78 -2.94
CA LYS A 131 -10.53 1.92 -2.49
C LYS A 131 -10.94 0.67 -1.70
N GLU A 132 -11.79 0.81 -0.68
CA GLU A 132 -12.16 -0.34 0.18
C GLU A 132 -13.19 -1.27 -0.48
N LEU A 133 -14.04 -0.73 -1.35
CA LEU A 133 -14.89 -1.57 -2.21
C LEU A 133 -14.04 -2.35 -3.21
N PHE A 134 -13.03 -1.71 -3.80
CA PHE A 134 -12.07 -2.40 -4.65
C PHE A 134 -11.38 -3.55 -3.93
N TYR A 135 -10.92 -3.39 -2.69
CA TYR A 135 -10.29 -4.50 -1.96
C TYR A 135 -11.22 -5.70 -1.78
N ARG A 136 -12.50 -5.45 -1.47
CA ARG A 136 -13.52 -6.51 -1.35
C ARG A 136 -13.78 -7.22 -2.68
N ALA A 137 -13.91 -6.44 -3.77
CA ALA A 137 -14.11 -6.98 -5.11
C ALA A 137 -12.88 -7.72 -5.64
N PHE A 138 -11.68 -7.20 -5.38
CA PHE A 138 -10.42 -7.89 -5.65
C PHE A 138 -10.29 -9.15 -4.81
N GLY A 139 -10.77 -9.15 -3.56
CA GLY A 139 -10.84 -10.33 -2.72
C GLY A 139 -11.72 -11.42 -3.32
N TRP A 140 -12.89 -11.07 -3.84
CA TRP A 140 -13.73 -12.01 -4.60
C TRP A 140 -12.99 -12.53 -5.85
N LEU A 141 -12.31 -11.68 -6.60
CA LEU A 141 -11.53 -12.09 -7.78
C LEU A 141 -10.39 -13.04 -7.38
N TYR A 142 -9.71 -12.76 -6.27
CA TYR A 142 -8.64 -13.58 -5.73
C TYR A 142 -9.13 -14.92 -5.17
N ASP A 143 -10.37 -14.99 -4.69
CA ASP A 143 -10.96 -16.24 -4.21
C ASP A 143 -11.42 -17.15 -5.35
N ASN A 144 -12.02 -16.58 -6.40
CA ASN A 144 -12.62 -17.35 -7.50
C ASN A 144 -11.70 -17.50 -8.73
N HIS A 145 -10.86 -16.51 -9.00
CA HIS A 145 -9.98 -16.42 -10.18
C HIS A 145 -8.56 -15.95 -9.79
N PRO A 146 -7.85 -16.66 -8.91
CA PRO A 146 -6.60 -16.17 -8.31
C PRO A 146 -5.50 -15.86 -9.31
N ARG A 147 -5.40 -16.64 -10.40
CA ARG A 147 -4.40 -16.42 -11.45
C ARG A 147 -4.62 -15.07 -12.14
N THR A 148 -5.85 -14.78 -12.54
CA THR A 148 -6.30 -13.49 -13.09
C THR A 148 -6.08 -12.34 -12.10
N ALA A 149 -6.40 -12.55 -10.82
CA ALA A 149 -6.20 -11.51 -9.80
C ALA A 149 -4.71 -11.12 -9.66
N ILE A 150 -3.83 -12.13 -9.60
CA ILE A 150 -2.39 -11.93 -9.36
C ILE A 150 -1.70 -11.37 -10.62
N SER A 151 -2.01 -11.89 -11.81
CA SER A 151 -1.40 -11.40 -13.07
C SER A 151 -1.68 -9.91 -13.31
N ASN A 152 -2.85 -9.43 -12.90
CA ASN A 152 -3.26 -8.05 -13.10
C ASN A 152 -2.80 -7.08 -12.00
N LEU A 153 -2.16 -7.51 -10.91
CA LEU A 153 -1.73 -6.63 -9.80
C LEU A 153 -0.92 -5.40 -10.28
N HIS A 154 -0.13 -5.55 -11.34
CA HIS A 154 0.66 -4.48 -11.94
C HIS A 154 -0.19 -3.27 -12.41
N MET A 155 -1.49 -3.43 -12.64
CA MET A 155 -2.41 -2.37 -13.07
C MET A 155 -2.58 -1.29 -11.98
N LEU A 156 -2.28 -1.63 -10.72
CA LEU A 156 -2.28 -0.66 -9.61
C LEU A 156 -1.14 0.34 -9.69
N VAL A 157 -0.05 0.03 -10.41
CA VAL A 157 1.18 0.82 -10.40
C VAL A 157 1.66 1.22 -11.79
N THR A 158 1.21 0.52 -12.82
CA THR A 158 1.53 0.80 -14.22
C THR A 158 0.64 1.94 -14.75
N PRO A 159 1.20 2.94 -15.45
CA PRO A 159 0.43 4.08 -15.96
C PRO A 159 -0.40 3.69 -17.20
N VAL A 160 -1.59 3.12 -16.96
CA VAL A 160 -2.51 2.59 -17.99
C VAL A 160 -3.72 3.49 -18.26
N CYS A 161 -4.08 4.35 -17.31
CA CYS A 161 -5.19 5.29 -17.45
C CYS A 161 -4.72 6.57 -18.15
N SER A 162 -5.02 6.71 -19.44
CA SER A 162 -4.62 7.88 -20.23
C SER A 162 -5.80 8.79 -20.54
N LYS A 163 -5.63 10.10 -20.29
CA LYS A 163 -6.57 11.15 -20.74
C LYS A 163 -5.85 12.06 -21.74
N LYS A 164 -6.56 12.49 -22.79
CA LYS A 164 -6.01 13.43 -23.79
C LYS A 164 -5.36 14.63 -23.10
N GLY A 165 -4.09 14.87 -23.40
CA GLY A 165 -3.30 15.98 -22.87
C GLY A 165 -2.78 15.83 -21.43
N LYS A 166 -2.87 14.63 -20.82
CA LYS A 166 -2.34 14.36 -19.47
C LYS A 166 -1.42 13.14 -19.48
N THR A 167 -0.45 13.13 -18.58
CA THR A 167 0.38 11.95 -18.31
C THR A 167 -0.51 10.80 -17.86
N ALA A 168 -0.26 9.60 -18.41
CA ALA A 168 -0.98 8.40 -18.00
C ALA A 168 -0.74 8.11 -16.51
N GLY A 169 -1.80 7.72 -15.81
CA GLY A 169 -1.78 7.36 -14.40
C GLY A 169 -2.14 5.90 -14.19
N ALA A 170 -1.85 5.35 -13.02
CA ALA A 170 -2.22 3.98 -12.69
C ALA A 170 -3.66 3.90 -12.14
N HIS A 171 -4.26 2.71 -12.12
CA HIS A 171 -5.57 2.55 -11.46
C HIS A 171 -5.48 2.87 -9.96
N GLY A 172 -4.34 2.61 -9.33
CA GLY A 172 -4.16 2.79 -7.90
C GLY A 172 -2.80 3.35 -7.51
N TYR A 173 -2.33 2.92 -6.35
CA TYR A 173 -1.06 3.29 -5.76
C TYR A 173 -0.31 2.03 -5.30
N TRP A 174 1.01 2.16 -5.14
CA TRP A 174 1.87 1.14 -4.54
C TRP A 174 1.38 0.66 -3.16
N LYS A 175 0.72 1.53 -2.38
CA LYS A 175 0.12 1.16 -1.08
C LYS A 175 -0.99 0.10 -1.22
N ASP A 176 -1.71 0.09 -2.33
CA ASP A 176 -2.79 -0.88 -2.54
C ASP A 176 -2.27 -2.31 -2.57
N LEU A 177 -1.09 -2.55 -3.17
CA LEU A 177 -0.43 -3.86 -3.16
C LEU A 177 -0.19 -4.36 -1.73
N LEU A 178 0.31 -3.48 -0.85
CA LEU A 178 0.56 -3.82 0.55
C LEU A 178 -0.73 -4.00 1.35
N ASN A 179 -1.77 -3.20 1.07
CA ASN A 179 -3.07 -3.35 1.71
C ASN A 179 -3.72 -4.67 1.32
N ILE A 180 -3.73 -5.04 0.02
CA ILE A 180 -4.25 -6.33 -0.46
C ILE A 180 -3.53 -7.48 0.25
N LEU A 181 -2.19 -7.47 0.27
CA LEU A 181 -1.43 -8.54 0.92
C LEU A 181 -1.71 -8.61 2.43
N ALA A 182 -1.73 -7.47 3.11
CA ALA A 182 -2.00 -7.44 4.54
C ALA A 182 -3.41 -7.92 4.88
N LEU A 183 -4.43 -7.48 4.12
CA LEU A 183 -5.81 -7.94 4.25
C LEU A 183 -5.92 -9.45 3.99
N ALA A 184 -5.23 -9.98 2.98
CA ALA A 184 -5.18 -11.42 2.71
C ALA A 184 -4.53 -12.19 3.87
N THR A 185 -3.50 -11.60 4.49
CA THR A 185 -2.77 -12.21 5.62
C THR A 185 -3.64 -12.28 6.87
N VAL A 186 -4.42 -11.23 7.15
CA VAL A 186 -5.32 -11.18 8.31
C VAL A 186 -6.70 -11.80 8.06
N GLY A 187 -6.98 -12.28 6.84
CA GLY A 187 -8.27 -12.88 6.47
C GLY A 187 -9.41 -11.87 6.30
N GLU A 188 -9.09 -10.62 5.97
CA GLU A 188 -10.06 -9.52 5.79
C GLU A 188 -10.15 -9.02 4.34
N LEU A 189 -9.61 -9.75 3.36
CA LEU A 189 -9.61 -9.31 1.95
C LEU A 189 -10.98 -9.47 1.28
N SER A 190 -11.72 -10.54 1.60
CA SER A 190 -13.01 -10.89 1.00
C SER A 190 -14.05 -11.21 2.08
N ASN A 191 -15.33 -11.19 1.70
CA ASN A 191 -16.46 -11.62 2.53
C ASN A 191 -16.56 -10.98 3.93
N ILE A 192 -16.03 -9.76 4.08
CA ILE A 192 -16.15 -8.98 5.32
C ILE A 192 -17.52 -8.28 5.38
N ASN A 193 -18.18 -8.37 6.54
CA ASN A 193 -19.45 -7.68 6.82
C ASN A 193 -19.27 -6.34 7.53
N GLN A 194 -18.03 -6.00 7.89
CA GLN A 194 -17.67 -4.80 8.64
C GLN A 194 -16.38 -4.20 8.05
N PRO A 195 -16.07 -2.93 8.33
CA PRO A 195 -14.79 -2.33 7.96
C PRO A 195 -13.61 -3.14 8.53
N SER A 196 -12.54 -3.28 7.73
CA SER A 196 -11.32 -3.98 8.12
C SER A 196 -10.70 -3.40 9.39
N THR A 197 -10.35 -4.26 10.34
CA THR A 197 -9.65 -3.85 11.57
C THR A 197 -8.18 -3.53 11.32
N PHE A 198 -7.59 -4.09 10.26
CA PHE A 198 -6.24 -3.73 9.82
C PHE A 198 -6.18 -2.31 9.24
N LEU A 199 -7.14 -1.93 8.38
CA LEU A 199 -7.18 -0.58 7.80
C LEU A 199 -7.67 0.47 8.79
N HIS A 200 -8.61 0.09 9.65
CA HIS A 200 -9.24 0.95 10.65
C HIS A 200 -9.00 0.38 12.05
N ALA A 201 -7.77 0.50 12.53
CA ALA A 201 -7.43 0.05 13.88
C ALA A 201 -8.35 0.69 14.91
N THR A 202 -9.02 -0.13 15.72
CA THR A 202 -9.94 0.33 16.76
C THR A 202 -9.19 1.26 17.69
N ARG A 203 -9.63 2.53 17.76
CA ARG A 203 -9.06 3.49 18.68
C ARG A 203 -9.39 3.01 20.10
N SER A 204 -8.37 2.77 20.91
CA SER A 204 -8.58 2.48 22.34
C SER A 204 -9.43 3.60 22.93
N GLU A 205 -10.44 3.24 23.72
CA GLU A 205 -11.21 4.23 24.48
C GLU A 205 -10.23 5.17 25.22
N TYR A 206 -10.52 6.47 25.15
CA TYR A 206 -9.68 7.51 25.71
C TYR A 206 -9.44 7.23 27.20
N THR A 207 -8.21 6.83 27.51
CA THR A 207 -7.87 6.18 28.79
C THR A 207 -7.50 7.19 29.88
N TYR A 208 -7.72 8.48 29.66
CA TYR A 208 -7.84 9.43 30.77
C TYR A 208 -9.30 9.42 31.21
N PRO A 209 -9.71 8.59 32.18
CA PRO A 209 -10.86 8.97 32.95
C PRO A 209 -10.51 10.35 33.53
N ARG A 210 -11.31 11.39 33.22
CA ARG A 210 -11.48 12.49 34.17
C ARG A 210 -12.04 11.81 35.41
N SER A 211 -11.15 11.34 36.29
CA SER A 211 -11.56 10.69 37.52
C SER A 211 -12.45 11.70 38.24
N LYS A 212 -13.76 11.41 38.27
CA LYS A 212 -14.67 12.02 39.22
C LYS A 212 -14.01 11.79 40.58
N ARG A 213 -13.51 12.87 41.20
CA ARG A 213 -12.94 12.95 42.55
C ARG A 213 -12.51 11.58 43.12
N ARG A 214 -11.40 11.00 42.67
CA ARG A 214 -10.74 9.97 43.48
C ARG A 214 -10.31 10.64 44.77
N VAL A 215 -10.88 10.20 45.90
CA VAL A 215 -10.43 10.62 47.23
C VAL A 215 -8.94 10.32 47.30
N LYS A 216 -8.12 11.35 47.48
CA LYS A 216 -6.66 11.20 47.56
C LYS A 216 -6.32 10.55 48.90
N THR A 217 -6.27 9.22 48.93
CA THR A 217 -5.81 8.45 50.09
C THR A 217 -4.27 8.42 50.12
N GLY A 218 -3.70 8.35 51.33
CA GLY A 218 -2.26 8.25 51.56
C GLY A 218 -1.47 9.55 51.39
N THR A 219 -0.16 9.48 51.65
CA THR A 219 0.79 10.59 51.45
C THR A 219 1.08 10.82 49.95
N PRO A 220 1.57 12.00 49.53
CA PRO A 220 2.01 12.23 48.15
C PRO A 220 3.06 11.22 47.66
N ALA A 221 3.99 10.81 48.53
CA ALA A 221 5.04 9.85 48.20
C ALA A 221 4.45 8.45 47.91
N GLU A 222 3.59 7.94 48.79
CA GLU A 222 2.89 6.66 48.60
C GLU A 222 2.10 6.62 47.29
N ARG A 223 1.43 7.73 46.93
CA ARG A 223 0.69 7.82 45.65
C ARG A 223 1.61 7.75 44.43
N ILE A 224 2.76 8.42 44.47
CA ILE A 224 3.74 8.39 43.36
C ILE A 224 4.30 6.98 43.21
N GLU A 225 4.63 6.32 44.31
CA GLU A 225 5.15 4.96 44.31
C GLU A 225 4.12 3.96 43.78
N ALA A 226 2.87 4.03 44.25
CA ALA A 226 1.77 3.22 43.76
C ALA A 226 1.53 3.43 42.25
N ALA A 227 1.60 4.67 41.77
CA ALA A 227 1.46 4.98 40.34
C ALA A 227 2.63 4.42 39.51
N LYS A 228 3.87 4.53 40.01
CA LYS A 228 5.05 3.92 39.37
C LYS A 228 4.93 2.40 39.30
N ALA A 229 4.52 1.76 40.40
CA ALA A 229 4.30 0.32 40.46
C ALA A 229 3.18 -0.14 39.51
N PHE A 230 2.06 0.59 39.45
CA PHE A 230 0.98 0.32 38.50
C PHE A 230 1.46 0.44 37.05
N ASN A 231 2.17 1.53 36.71
CA ASN A 231 2.71 1.74 35.37
C ASN A 231 3.75 0.66 35.00
N ALA A 232 4.57 0.21 35.95
CA ALA A 232 5.53 -0.87 35.74
C ALA A 232 4.81 -2.20 35.41
N ARG A 233 3.79 -2.58 36.21
CA ARG A 233 2.97 -3.77 35.94
C ARG A 233 2.26 -3.68 34.60
N ALA A 234 1.62 -2.54 34.30
CA ALA A 234 0.94 -2.32 33.02
C ALA A 234 1.90 -2.39 31.84
N LYS A 235 3.13 -1.86 31.98
CA LYS A 235 4.20 -1.95 30.96
C LYS A 235 4.61 -3.41 30.72
N GLU A 236 4.76 -4.20 31.78
CA GLU A 236 5.10 -5.62 31.70
C GLU A 236 3.98 -6.44 31.05
N THR A 237 2.74 -6.30 31.49
CA THR A 237 1.57 -6.95 30.87
C THR A 237 1.46 -6.58 29.39
N ALA A 238 1.64 -5.31 29.04
CA ALA A 238 1.62 -4.86 27.66
C ALA A 238 2.79 -5.44 26.83
N ALA A 239 3.97 -5.63 27.42
CA ALA A 239 5.12 -6.25 26.75
C ALA A 239 4.84 -7.73 26.44
N VAL A 240 4.29 -8.47 27.41
CA VAL A 240 3.88 -9.88 27.23
C VAL A 240 2.81 -9.99 26.15
N ALA A 241 1.76 -9.17 26.21
CA ALA A 241 0.68 -9.17 25.22
C ALA A 241 1.18 -8.84 23.80
N ARG A 242 2.11 -7.87 23.66
CA ARG A 242 2.74 -7.56 22.36
C ARG A 242 3.57 -8.74 21.84
N LYS A 243 4.34 -9.42 22.70
CA LYS A 243 5.13 -10.59 22.31
C LYS A 243 4.23 -11.72 21.80
N ALA A 244 3.17 -12.04 22.56
CA ALA A 244 2.18 -13.04 22.16
C ALA A 244 1.51 -12.69 20.82
N LYS A 245 1.13 -11.41 20.62
CA LYS A 245 0.53 -10.97 19.36
C LYS A 245 1.49 -11.06 18.18
N VAL A 246 2.76 -10.73 18.38
CA VAL A 246 3.81 -10.85 17.36
C VAL A 246 4.00 -12.31 16.96
N GLU A 247 4.06 -13.23 17.92
CA GLU A 247 4.18 -14.67 17.67
C GLU A 247 2.98 -15.19 16.89
N GLN A 248 1.76 -14.93 17.37
CA GLN A 248 0.52 -15.32 16.70
C GLN A 248 0.46 -14.81 15.24
N THR A 249 0.90 -13.56 15.02
CA THR A 249 0.91 -12.96 13.68
C THR A 249 1.93 -13.66 12.79
N HIS A 250 3.09 -14.01 13.33
CA HIS A 250 4.13 -14.73 12.59
C HIS A 250 3.68 -16.15 12.24
N GLU A 251 3.10 -16.89 13.18
CA GLU A 251 2.52 -18.22 12.94
C GLU A 251 1.44 -18.18 11.86
N CYS A 252 0.54 -17.19 11.91
CA CYS A 252 -0.49 -16.98 10.89
C CYS A 252 0.12 -16.76 9.51
N LEU A 253 1.16 -15.90 9.42
CA LEU A 253 1.88 -15.67 8.18
C LEU A 253 2.55 -16.95 7.65
N VAL A 254 3.25 -17.71 8.50
CA VAL A 254 3.92 -18.96 8.10
C VAL A 254 2.90 -19.96 7.55
N LYS A 255 1.76 -20.11 8.24
CA LYS A 255 0.64 -20.94 7.77
C LYS A 255 0.14 -20.48 6.40
N LYS A 256 -0.07 -19.17 6.23
CA LYS A 256 -0.53 -18.57 4.97
C LYS A 256 0.47 -18.77 3.83
N LEU A 257 1.77 -18.65 4.09
CA LEU A 257 2.82 -18.90 3.09
C LEU A 257 2.88 -20.36 2.63
N GLY A 258 2.36 -21.30 3.43
CA GLY A 258 2.15 -22.69 3.00
C GLY A 258 1.00 -22.88 2.00
N GLU A 259 0.10 -21.90 1.85
CA GLU A 259 -0.98 -21.94 0.86
C GLU A 259 -0.46 -21.44 -0.51
N PRO A 260 -0.48 -22.24 -1.60
CA PRO A 260 0.10 -21.84 -2.89
C PRO A 260 -0.48 -20.53 -3.44
N LYS A 261 -1.79 -20.35 -3.27
CA LYS A 261 -2.53 -19.14 -3.68
C LYS A 261 -1.99 -17.88 -3.00
N PHE A 262 -1.77 -17.93 -1.68
CA PHE A 262 -1.25 -16.81 -0.91
C PHE A 262 0.25 -16.60 -1.14
N CYS A 263 1.01 -17.68 -1.25
CA CYS A 263 2.43 -17.61 -1.60
C CYS A 263 2.64 -16.89 -2.94
N ALA A 264 1.84 -17.18 -3.95
CA ALA A 264 1.88 -16.51 -5.24
C ALA A 264 1.57 -15.00 -5.13
N LEU A 265 0.53 -14.62 -4.37
CA LEU A 265 0.22 -13.20 -4.10
C LEU A 265 1.39 -12.50 -3.39
N PHE A 266 1.97 -13.15 -2.38
CA PHE A 266 3.10 -12.63 -1.61
C PHE A 266 4.33 -12.38 -2.51
N ILE A 267 4.69 -13.35 -3.34
CA ILE A 267 5.81 -13.25 -4.29
C ILE A 267 5.54 -12.14 -5.31
N ALA A 268 4.34 -12.09 -5.90
CA ALA A 268 3.99 -11.06 -6.88
C ALA A 268 4.16 -9.64 -6.34
N VAL A 269 3.64 -9.38 -5.13
CA VAL A 269 3.79 -8.07 -4.48
C VAL A 269 5.26 -7.77 -4.15
N ALA A 270 6.00 -8.74 -3.62
CA ALA A 270 7.41 -8.55 -3.29
C ALA A 270 8.25 -8.23 -4.53
N ARG A 271 8.02 -8.93 -5.65
CA ARG A 271 8.72 -8.71 -6.93
C ARG A 271 8.39 -7.36 -7.54
N LEU A 272 7.12 -6.96 -7.58
CA LEU A 272 6.73 -5.61 -8.06
C LEU A 272 7.49 -4.50 -7.32
N PHE A 273 7.61 -4.61 -5.99
CA PHE A 273 8.39 -3.66 -5.22
C PHE A 273 9.90 -3.77 -5.49
N ALA A 274 10.48 -4.96 -5.42
CA ALA A 274 11.91 -5.15 -5.60
C ALA A 274 12.37 -4.64 -6.98
N ASP A 275 11.68 -5.03 -8.04
CA ASP A 275 12.02 -4.66 -9.42
C ASP A 275 11.96 -3.15 -9.63
N GLN A 276 10.94 -2.47 -9.08
CA GLN A 276 10.83 -1.02 -9.22
C GLN A 276 11.83 -0.26 -8.33
N LEU A 277 12.09 -0.75 -7.11
CA LEU A 277 13.04 -0.11 -6.20
C LEU A 277 14.47 -0.17 -6.73
N VAL A 278 14.86 -1.26 -7.40
CA VAL A 278 16.15 -1.38 -8.09
C VAL A 278 16.25 -0.34 -9.20
N LYS A 279 15.23 -0.22 -10.05
CA LYS A 279 15.17 0.80 -11.12
C LYS A 279 15.26 2.22 -10.55
N ASP A 280 14.51 2.51 -9.50
CA ASP A 280 14.48 3.84 -8.87
C ASP A 280 15.85 4.22 -8.27
N ILE A 281 16.56 3.26 -7.64
CA ILE A 281 17.91 3.50 -7.10
C ILE A 281 18.95 3.67 -8.22
N GLN A 282 18.84 2.94 -9.32
CA GLN A 282 19.73 3.13 -10.48
C GLN A 282 19.59 4.55 -11.06
N VAL A 283 18.35 5.05 -11.20
CA VAL A 283 18.10 6.44 -11.60
C VAL A 283 18.70 7.43 -10.61
N LEU A 284 18.69 7.12 -9.30
CA LEU A 284 19.35 7.96 -8.30
C LEU A 284 20.88 7.98 -8.49
N GLY A 285 21.49 6.83 -8.80
CA GLY A 285 22.91 6.76 -9.16
C GLY A 285 23.25 7.55 -10.42
N GLU A 286 22.38 7.55 -11.43
CA GLU A 286 22.52 8.41 -12.62
C GLU A 286 22.50 9.91 -12.25
N ILE A 287 21.63 10.31 -11.32
CA ILE A 287 21.55 11.68 -10.83
C ILE A 287 22.84 12.08 -10.10
N GLU A 288 23.39 11.20 -9.27
CA GLU A 288 24.64 11.45 -8.55
C GLU A 288 25.86 11.54 -9.48
N ALA A 289 25.79 10.88 -10.64
CA ALA A 289 26.84 10.92 -11.68
C ALA A 289 26.73 12.14 -12.62
N LEU A 290 25.68 12.96 -12.52
CA LEU A 290 25.53 14.16 -13.34
C LEU A 290 26.65 15.17 -13.07
N LYS A 291 27.08 15.87 -14.13
CA LYS A 291 28.07 16.94 -13.96
C LYS A 291 27.46 18.14 -13.25
N PRO A 292 28.25 18.93 -12.50
CA PRO A 292 27.76 20.17 -11.91
C PRO A 292 27.13 21.09 -12.97
N GLY A 293 25.85 21.41 -12.80
CA GLY A 293 25.07 22.26 -13.72
C GLY A 293 24.16 21.53 -14.70
N GLU A 294 24.21 20.19 -14.78
CA GLU A 294 23.24 19.42 -15.57
C GLU A 294 21.88 19.33 -14.85
N ASP A 295 20.78 19.36 -15.63
CA ASP A 295 19.44 19.35 -15.09
C ASP A 295 19.03 17.93 -14.62
N ALA A 296 18.90 17.75 -13.31
CA ALA A 296 18.46 16.51 -12.69
C ALA A 296 16.93 16.29 -12.76
N ILE A 297 16.15 17.31 -13.13
CA ILE A 297 14.67 17.26 -13.11
C ILE A 297 14.11 16.12 -13.99
N PRO A 298 14.59 15.87 -15.23
CA PRO A 298 14.09 14.78 -16.06
C PRO A 298 14.29 13.40 -15.41
N LEU A 299 15.44 13.17 -14.78
CA LEU A 299 15.73 11.92 -14.07
C LEU A 299 14.89 11.80 -12.79
N LEU A 300 14.75 12.87 -12.01
CA LEU A 300 13.88 12.89 -10.83
C LEU A 300 12.42 12.55 -11.16
N LYS A 301 11.94 12.89 -12.36
CA LYS A 301 10.60 12.52 -12.83
C LYS A 301 10.46 11.04 -13.19
N LYS A 302 11.57 10.33 -13.45
CA LYS A 302 11.57 8.87 -13.69
C LYS A 302 11.47 8.06 -12.40
N ILE A 303 11.89 8.62 -11.26
CA ILE A 303 11.79 7.95 -9.96
C ILE A 303 10.31 7.74 -9.62
N SER A 304 9.93 6.48 -9.42
CA SER A 304 8.54 6.13 -9.12
C SER A 304 8.14 6.46 -7.67
N LEU A 305 6.85 6.33 -7.36
CA LEU A 305 6.36 6.41 -5.98
C LEU A 305 6.56 5.12 -5.17
N ALA A 306 7.24 4.10 -5.70
CA ALA A 306 7.50 2.84 -5.00
C ALA A 306 8.26 3.09 -3.70
N GLY A 307 9.37 3.84 -3.73
CA GLY A 307 10.17 4.15 -2.53
C GLY A 307 9.39 4.86 -1.41
N LYS A 308 8.40 5.69 -1.78
CA LYS A 308 7.50 6.34 -0.83
C LYS A 308 6.66 5.32 -0.06
N TRP A 309 6.10 4.35 -0.77
CA TRP A 309 5.13 3.39 -0.23
C TRP A 309 5.75 2.06 0.20
N ALA A 310 6.98 1.79 -0.18
CA ALA A 310 7.68 0.56 0.12
C ALA A 310 7.68 0.28 1.64
N PRO A 311 7.45 -0.98 2.05
CA PRO A 311 7.17 -1.34 3.42
C PRO A 311 8.40 -1.10 4.29
N THR A 312 8.25 -0.29 5.34
CA THR A 312 9.32 -0.09 6.32
C THR A 312 9.44 -1.33 7.21
N PRO A 313 10.65 -1.88 7.43
CA PRO A 313 10.85 -2.98 8.37
C PRO A 313 10.25 -2.66 9.75
N GLY A 314 9.39 -3.54 10.26
CA GLY A 314 8.68 -3.33 11.52
C GLY A 314 7.55 -2.30 11.48
N GLY A 315 7.21 -1.75 10.31
CA GLY A 315 6.02 -0.91 10.07
C GLY A 315 4.72 -1.71 10.04
N SER A 316 3.57 -1.06 9.85
CA SER A 316 2.25 -1.73 9.95
C SER A 316 2.06 -2.89 8.95
N HIS A 317 2.37 -2.70 7.67
CA HIS A 317 2.29 -3.77 6.66
C HIS A 317 3.30 -4.88 6.93
N ASP A 318 4.55 -4.51 7.21
CA ASP A 318 5.58 -5.50 7.50
C ASP A 318 5.28 -6.27 8.79
N ARG A 319 4.60 -5.66 9.79
CA ARG A 319 4.20 -6.30 11.05
C ARG A 319 3.32 -7.53 10.88
N VAL A 320 2.49 -7.54 9.83
CA VAL A 320 1.64 -8.69 9.52
C VAL A 320 2.20 -9.58 8.42
N THR A 321 3.02 -9.04 7.51
CA THR A 321 3.47 -9.78 6.30
C THR A 321 4.93 -10.21 6.28
N ASN A 322 5.83 -9.60 7.08
CA ASN A 322 7.29 -9.70 6.93
C ASN A 322 7.80 -9.44 5.49
N ILE A 323 7.01 -8.77 4.64
CA ILE A 323 7.33 -8.61 3.22
C ILE A 323 8.65 -7.87 2.97
N ALA A 324 9.11 -7.01 3.90
CA ALA A 324 10.38 -6.33 3.74
C ALA A 324 11.57 -7.30 3.73
N THR A 325 11.42 -8.50 4.30
CA THR A 325 12.42 -9.58 4.17
C THR A 325 12.48 -10.04 2.72
N ALA A 326 11.35 -10.43 2.12
CA ALA A 326 11.31 -10.90 0.73
C ALA A 326 11.81 -9.85 -0.27
N ILE A 327 11.44 -8.58 -0.08
CA ILE A 327 11.92 -7.48 -0.92
C ILE A 327 13.44 -7.33 -0.80
N ALA A 328 14.00 -7.36 0.42
CA ALA A 328 15.43 -7.23 0.61
C ALA A 328 16.21 -8.43 0.04
N GLU A 329 15.65 -9.65 0.14
CA GLU A 329 16.17 -10.87 -0.48
C GLU A 329 16.24 -10.75 -2.02
N LEU A 330 15.14 -10.30 -2.64
CA LEU A 330 15.06 -10.10 -4.09
C LEU A 330 16.02 -9.01 -4.59
N ILE A 331 16.09 -7.88 -3.86
CA ILE A 331 17.05 -6.82 -4.16
C ILE A 331 18.47 -7.37 -4.11
N TYR A 332 18.84 -8.09 -3.05
CA TYR A 332 20.16 -8.71 -2.94
C TYR A 332 20.40 -9.69 -4.10
N ALA A 333 19.46 -10.58 -4.39
CA ALA A 333 19.58 -11.55 -5.47
C ALA A 333 19.75 -10.90 -6.86
N SER A 334 19.19 -9.71 -7.08
CA SER A 334 19.35 -8.97 -8.34
C SER A 334 20.80 -8.56 -8.63
N GLN A 335 21.65 -8.45 -7.60
CA GLN A 335 23.03 -7.95 -7.66
C GLN A 335 23.19 -6.64 -8.48
N SER A 336 22.11 -5.86 -8.59
CA SER A 336 22.02 -4.72 -9.50
C SER A 336 22.64 -3.43 -8.98
N ILE A 337 23.18 -3.47 -7.75
CA ILE A 337 23.88 -2.36 -7.11
C ILE A 337 25.20 -2.85 -6.54
N LEU A 338 26.18 -1.95 -6.52
CA LEU A 338 27.49 -2.19 -5.93
C LEU A 338 27.44 -1.81 -4.44
N ASN A 339 28.25 -2.47 -3.60
CA ASN A 339 28.43 -2.17 -2.16
C ASN A 339 27.43 -2.80 -1.17
N TYR A 340 27.06 -4.07 -1.36
CA TYR A 340 26.45 -4.84 -0.29
C TYR A 340 27.40 -5.03 0.92
N PRO A 341 26.85 -5.16 2.15
CA PRO A 341 27.64 -5.45 3.34
C PRO A 341 28.57 -6.65 3.13
N SER A 342 29.86 -6.48 3.41
CA SER A 342 30.88 -7.53 3.21
C SER A 342 30.61 -8.80 4.02
N SER A 343 29.92 -8.67 5.15
CA SER A 343 29.47 -9.80 5.98
C SER A 343 28.59 -10.80 5.23
N LEU A 344 27.86 -10.37 4.20
CA LEU A 344 27.00 -11.24 3.38
C LEU A 344 27.79 -12.17 2.44
N LYS A 345 29.10 -11.95 2.28
CA LYS A 345 29.98 -12.82 1.48
C LYS A 345 30.31 -14.13 2.19
N ASN A 346 30.21 -14.15 3.52
CA ASN A 346 30.52 -15.32 4.33
C ASN A 346 29.22 -16.07 4.66
N PRO A 347 29.26 -17.41 4.79
CA PRO A 347 28.13 -18.17 5.33
C PRO A 347 27.73 -17.65 6.71
N MET A 348 26.43 -17.47 6.92
CA MET A 348 25.88 -17.00 8.20
C MET A 348 24.46 -17.55 8.42
N PRO A 349 23.98 -17.58 9.68
CA PRO A 349 22.61 -17.99 9.97
C PRO A 349 21.58 -17.16 9.21
N GLU A 350 20.53 -17.80 8.70
CA GLU A 350 19.50 -17.15 7.87
C GLU A 350 18.85 -15.95 8.58
N LYS A 351 18.64 -16.06 9.89
CA LYS A 351 18.10 -14.98 10.71
C LYS A 351 19.00 -13.76 10.72
N GLU A 352 20.32 -13.95 10.87
CA GLU A 352 21.28 -12.84 10.85
C GLU A 352 21.34 -12.21 9.47
N ARG A 353 21.37 -13.03 8.42
CA ARG A 353 21.31 -12.58 7.03
C ARG A 353 20.07 -11.72 6.77
N ALA A 354 18.89 -12.17 7.18
CA ALA A 354 17.64 -11.43 7.04
C ALA A 354 17.68 -10.08 7.77
N VAL A 355 18.23 -10.03 9.00
CA VAL A 355 18.38 -8.78 9.76
C VAL A 355 19.31 -7.80 9.03
N ILE A 356 20.45 -8.27 8.50
CA ILE A 356 21.40 -7.44 7.76
C ILE A 356 20.76 -6.91 6.48
N LEU A 357 20.11 -7.76 5.70
CA LEU A 357 19.44 -7.37 4.45
C LEU A 357 18.32 -6.36 4.68
N ARG A 358 17.48 -6.56 5.70
CA ARG A 358 16.42 -5.60 6.06
C ARG A 358 16.97 -4.25 6.49
N SER A 359 18.05 -4.25 7.27
CA SER A 359 18.76 -3.03 7.69
C SER A 359 19.35 -2.30 6.48
N PHE A 360 19.98 -3.04 5.57
CA PHE A 360 20.54 -2.51 4.33
C PHE A 360 19.45 -1.89 3.44
N TYR A 361 18.35 -2.62 3.19
CA TYR A 361 17.18 -2.12 2.47
C TYR A 361 16.63 -0.82 3.09
N GLN A 362 16.47 -0.76 4.41
CA GLN A 362 15.98 0.45 5.07
C GLN A 362 16.94 1.64 4.89
N ARG A 363 18.24 1.41 5.02
CA ARG A 363 19.25 2.48 5.01
C ARG A 363 19.58 2.96 3.60
N TRP A 364 19.73 2.06 2.64
CA TRP A 364 20.28 2.36 1.33
C TRP A 364 19.24 2.43 0.21
N PHE A 365 18.05 1.88 0.41
CA PHE A 365 16.94 2.04 -0.53
C PHE A 365 15.93 3.05 0.00
N LEU A 366 15.28 2.71 1.13
CA LEU A 366 14.16 3.51 1.61
C LEU A 366 14.56 4.93 1.98
N THR A 367 15.67 5.09 2.72
CA THR A 367 16.10 6.42 3.17
C THR A 367 16.50 7.30 2.00
N GLU A 368 17.24 6.77 1.03
CA GLU A 368 17.71 7.51 -0.14
C GLU A 368 16.57 7.88 -1.09
N LEU A 369 15.70 6.94 -1.45
CA LEU A 369 14.54 7.22 -2.30
C LEU A 369 13.54 8.19 -1.64
N ARG A 370 13.34 8.08 -0.32
CA ARG A 370 12.46 9.01 0.41
C ARG A 370 13.07 10.41 0.52
N ARG A 371 14.40 10.52 0.57
CA ARG A 371 15.12 11.80 0.50
C ARG A 371 14.94 12.43 -0.89
N ALA A 372 15.18 11.67 -1.95
CA ALA A 372 15.03 12.13 -3.33
C ALA A 372 13.59 12.60 -3.64
N SER A 373 12.58 11.87 -3.14
CA SER A 373 11.17 12.25 -3.28
C SER A 373 10.71 13.42 -2.40
N CYS A 374 11.60 14.02 -1.60
CA CYS A 374 11.30 15.13 -0.67
C CYS A 374 10.14 14.81 0.28
N CYS A 375 10.07 13.55 0.73
CA CYS A 375 9.07 13.08 1.68
C CYS A 375 9.22 13.88 3.00
N PRO A 376 8.18 14.58 3.51
CA PRO A 376 8.31 15.41 4.70
C PRO A 376 8.42 14.59 6.00
N GLU A 377 7.83 13.39 6.06
CA GLU A 377 7.70 12.60 7.30
C GLU A 377 9.04 12.26 7.97
N PRO A 378 10.12 11.88 7.25
CA PRO A 378 11.45 11.71 7.86
C PRO A 378 12.01 12.99 8.49
N LEU A 379 11.84 14.15 7.84
CA LEU A 379 12.29 15.44 8.37
C LEU A 379 11.49 15.85 9.60
N MET A 380 10.17 15.68 9.55
CA MET A 380 9.27 15.92 10.69
C MET A 380 9.66 15.06 11.89
N SER A 381 9.93 13.77 11.66
CA SER A 381 10.33 12.82 12.71
C SER A 381 11.70 13.14 13.32
N ALA A 382 12.61 13.70 12.53
CA ALA A 382 13.94 14.15 12.96
C ALA A 382 13.92 15.58 13.57
N ASN A 383 12.75 16.20 13.71
CA ASN A 383 12.59 17.59 14.15
C ASN A 383 13.32 18.62 13.25
N ARG A 384 13.54 18.29 11.97
CA ARG A 384 14.24 19.11 10.96
C ARG A 384 13.24 19.86 10.07
N TRP A 385 12.31 20.60 10.69
CA TRP A 385 11.16 21.19 10.00
C TRP A 385 11.52 22.23 8.94
N LYS A 386 12.54 23.06 9.19
CA LYS A 386 13.00 24.13 8.30
C LYS A 386 13.57 23.64 6.96
N GLU A 387 13.83 22.34 6.83
CA GLU A 387 14.33 21.73 5.59
C GLU A 387 13.20 21.25 4.67
N ILE A 388 11.94 21.35 5.11
CA ILE A 388 10.78 20.90 4.34
C ILE A 388 10.57 21.83 3.14
N LYS A 389 10.64 21.26 1.94
CA LYS A 389 10.32 21.97 0.69
C LYS A 389 8.80 21.96 0.48
N TYR A 390 8.09 22.95 1.02
CA TYR A 390 6.61 23.01 0.99
C TYR A 390 5.99 22.88 -0.41
N ASN A 391 6.63 23.44 -1.45
CA ASN A 391 6.21 23.30 -2.85
C ASN A 391 6.17 21.84 -3.37
N ARG A 392 6.85 20.92 -2.67
CA ARG A 392 6.97 19.51 -3.01
C ARG A 392 6.18 18.61 -2.06
N VAL A 393 5.58 19.17 -1.01
CA VAL A 393 4.80 18.41 -0.04
C VAL A 393 3.51 17.92 -0.71
N PRO A 394 3.22 16.60 -0.69
CA PRO A 394 1.98 16.07 -1.24
C PRO A 394 0.74 16.70 -0.59
N SER A 395 -0.31 16.93 -1.37
CA SER A 395 -1.52 17.64 -0.93
C SER A 395 -2.20 17.03 0.29
N LEU A 396 -2.24 15.70 0.41
CA LEU A 396 -2.80 15.04 1.61
C LEU A 396 -1.95 15.28 2.86
N CYS A 397 -0.62 15.27 2.74
CA CYS A 397 0.27 15.65 3.83
C CYS A 397 0.07 17.13 4.16
N MET A 398 -0.02 18.00 3.15
CA MET A 398 -0.32 19.42 3.34
C MET A 398 -1.60 19.60 4.18
N LYS A 399 -2.69 18.95 3.79
CA LYS A 399 -3.97 19.00 4.50
C LYS A 399 -3.86 18.52 5.96
N ASN A 400 -3.22 17.37 6.18
CA ASN A 400 -3.19 16.75 7.51
C ASN A 400 -2.15 17.38 8.45
N CYS A 401 -1.06 17.91 7.90
CA CYS A 401 0.09 18.39 8.67
C CYS A 401 0.18 19.92 8.75
N THR A 402 -0.71 20.67 8.10
CA THR A 402 -0.79 22.15 8.21
C THR A 402 -0.67 22.65 9.66
N PRO A 403 -1.39 22.09 10.65
CA PRO A 403 -1.25 22.55 12.04
C PRO A 403 0.15 22.34 12.61
N LEU A 404 0.85 21.28 12.17
CA LEU A 404 2.22 20.99 12.60
C LEU A 404 3.22 21.92 11.91
N PHE A 405 3.00 22.27 10.65
CA PHE A 405 3.86 23.21 9.93
C PHE A 405 3.85 24.59 10.59
N PHE A 406 2.67 25.14 10.88
CA PHE A 406 2.57 26.39 11.65
C PHE A 406 3.21 26.29 13.04
N LYS A 407 3.10 25.14 13.70
CA LYS A 407 3.66 24.95 15.04
C LYS A 407 5.19 24.92 15.06
N HIS A 408 5.82 24.33 14.05
CA HIS A 408 7.25 24.01 14.09
C HIS A 408 8.11 24.83 13.12
N ASP A 409 7.53 25.41 12.07
CA ASP A 409 8.20 26.31 11.13
C ASP A 409 7.21 27.39 10.61
N PRO A 410 6.76 28.32 11.48
CA PRO A 410 5.77 29.33 11.11
C PRO A 410 6.26 30.24 9.98
N GLU A 411 7.50 30.74 10.07
CA GLU A 411 8.08 31.66 9.08
C GLU A 411 8.22 31.01 7.70
N GLY A 412 8.78 29.79 7.64
CA GLY A 412 8.96 29.07 6.38
C GLY A 412 7.62 28.74 5.71
N PHE A 413 6.63 28.33 6.51
CA PHE A 413 5.31 27.99 5.99
C PHE A 413 4.49 29.21 5.55
N GLU A 414 4.54 30.31 6.29
CA GLU A 414 3.92 31.58 5.89
C GLU A 414 4.53 32.11 4.59
N GLY A 415 5.85 32.05 4.44
CA GLY A 415 6.54 32.40 3.20
C GLY A 415 6.06 31.57 2.00
N TYR A 416 5.80 30.28 2.21
CA TYR A 416 5.20 29.41 1.19
C TYR A 416 3.76 29.83 0.84
N LEU A 417 2.92 30.16 1.82
CA LEU A 417 1.54 30.59 1.56
C LEU A 417 1.50 31.92 0.79
N ILE A 418 2.35 32.87 1.14
CA ILE A 418 2.48 34.16 0.44
C ILE A 418 2.94 33.96 -1.00
N SER A 419 3.97 33.13 -1.22
CA SER A 419 4.48 32.86 -2.58
C SER A 419 3.45 32.12 -3.43
N SER A 420 2.71 31.17 -2.85
CA SER A 420 1.62 30.45 -3.52
C SER A 420 0.43 31.35 -3.87
N ALA A 421 0.14 32.36 -3.05
CA ALA A 421 -0.94 33.33 -3.29
C ALA A 421 -0.57 34.39 -4.34
N ARG A 422 0.72 34.74 -4.47
CA ARG A 422 1.23 35.73 -5.44
C ARG A 422 1.45 35.15 -6.84
N ALA A 423 1.60 33.84 -6.97
CA ALA A 423 1.68 33.20 -8.28
C ALA A 423 0.30 33.33 -8.97
N PRO A 424 0.19 33.94 -10.17
CA PRO A 424 -1.03 33.84 -10.95
C PRO A 424 -1.31 32.36 -11.16
N THR A 425 -2.58 31.97 -11.04
CA THR A 425 -3.12 30.60 -11.20
C THR A 425 -2.82 30.03 -12.59
N THR A 426 -1.54 29.80 -12.87
CA THR A 426 -1.09 29.01 -13.99
C THR A 426 -1.49 27.60 -13.62
N THR A 427 -2.56 27.16 -14.27
CA THR A 427 -3.12 25.83 -14.12
C THR A 427 -2.16 24.85 -14.78
N THR A 428 -1.00 24.65 -14.17
CA THR A 428 -0.10 23.53 -14.42
C THR A 428 -0.36 22.53 -13.29
N GLY A 429 -1.30 21.63 -13.54
CA GLY A 429 -1.44 20.38 -12.80
C GLY A 429 -1.86 20.53 -11.34
N ARG A 430 -3.16 20.74 -11.12
CA ARG A 430 -3.86 20.39 -9.88
C ARG A 430 -3.63 18.90 -9.59
N HIS A 431 -2.50 18.53 -9.00
CA HIS A 431 -2.25 17.20 -8.45
C HIS A 431 -3.09 17.03 -7.18
N GLN A 432 -4.39 16.81 -7.38
CA GLN A 432 -5.21 16.08 -6.44
C GLN A 432 -4.73 14.63 -6.46
N LEU A 433 -3.70 14.34 -5.67
CA LEU A 433 -3.46 12.99 -5.16
C LEU A 433 -4.28 12.85 -3.88
N GLY A 434 -5.56 12.51 -4.08
CA GLY A 434 -6.46 12.03 -3.03
C GLY A 434 -6.17 10.57 -2.67
#